data_AF-A0A4Q5XJ46-F1
#
_entry.id   AF-A0A4Q5XJ46-F1
#
_cell.length_a   1.000
_cell.length_b   1.000
_cell.length_c   1.000
_cell.angle_alpha   90.00
_cell.angle_beta   90.00
_cell.angle_gamma   90.00
#
_symmetry.space_group_name_H-M   'P 1'
#
loop_
_entity.id
_entity.type
_entity.pdbx_description
1 polymer ?
#
loop_
_entity_poly.entity_id
_entity_poly.type
_entity_poly.pdbx_seq_one_letter_code
_entity_poly.pdbx_strand_id
1 'polypeptide(L)'
;MKQCGQCGTQNLDQQTACSACGTPLPAAVPSALGGTLVIQPPEPPQPPPPAAAPQPRGNLKGTMIGLAPPIFPASASPSAAAEPRAVPARPLGATMIGMAPPNLTSPLPSGPEAPYPSPPPAPPAGEPHASAPRIASAQKTVLGVARPGIAPLNPGQPKSNPPPPTAAALAPLALPGPAAVPLIVPPSSRGPSSPRRPPPARITLGATLAIVGAAMLLAMAVLAYFMLRGHGSVTARAVLDAKGKEVLELSCSECPDGTKVWIDMAPVAFRSGKATLGLQQQLKVGENPIVLVLERPGRSREEIALALPIEYRVRGSTEGLAQEEPRVSVLATVLAGTKLEVDGKPVTPNADAIAPVRFDYDVTAEVSGPEATVKTLERSVPYKATSASGAVQQGQVEVRIGITPLIVDAPGASIVVGGKELVIAGRTAPGAALKIGGQAVTLDAEGRFVSKQPLVVGDNAFNVRATLQDHAPRLIRVVARRSDNLDRDAALARSMAQASYADVVNAPEASVGRTLWLQGPLFDARHDGYSSVLLLDVKNGCKKGPCLAKVIYGAETAWEKGRALQASGKLVRFVDGPRSGERIPEVRADLVVAGGK
;
A
#
# COMPACT_ATOMS: atom_id res chain seq x y z
N MET A 1 -17.75 -17.49 16.42
CA MET A 1 -17.30 -17.88 17.77
C MET A 1 -18.44 -17.62 18.74
N LYS A 2 -18.72 -18.58 19.64
CA LYS A 2 -19.79 -18.47 20.65
C LYS A 2 -19.22 -17.98 21.97
N GLN A 3 -19.83 -16.97 22.59
CA GLN A 3 -19.49 -16.60 23.96
C GLN A 3 -20.33 -17.41 24.96
N CYS A 4 -19.71 -17.94 26.01
CA CYS A 4 -20.42 -18.69 27.04
C CYS A 4 -21.17 -17.74 27.98
N GLY A 5 -22.49 -17.88 28.09
CA GLY A 5 -23.34 -17.05 28.96
C GLY A 5 -23.11 -17.22 30.47
N GLN A 6 -22.38 -18.25 30.91
CA GLN A 6 -22.03 -18.47 32.32
C GLN A 6 -20.68 -17.83 32.71
N CYS A 7 -19.67 -17.88 31.84
CA CYS A 7 -18.28 -17.50 32.21
C CYS A 7 -17.59 -16.55 31.23
N GLY A 8 -18.29 -16.04 30.20
CA GLY A 8 -17.76 -15.06 29.25
C GLY A 8 -16.72 -15.58 28.26
N THR A 9 -16.25 -16.83 28.39
CA THR A 9 -15.24 -17.44 27.50
C THR A 9 -15.73 -17.56 26.06
N GLN A 10 -14.89 -17.17 25.09
CA GLN A 10 -15.15 -17.40 23.67
C GLN A 10 -14.75 -18.83 23.27
N ASN A 11 -15.62 -19.49 22.51
CA ASN A 11 -15.51 -20.87 22.07
C ASN A 11 -15.70 -20.96 20.55
N LEU A 12 -15.14 -22.01 19.94
CA LEU A 12 -15.31 -22.30 18.52
C LEU A 12 -16.76 -22.74 18.23
N ASP A 13 -17.29 -22.40 17.06
CA ASP A 13 -18.72 -22.58 16.77
C ASP A 13 -19.18 -24.06 16.70
N GLN A 14 -18.23 -24.96 16.48
CA GLN A 14 -18.41 -26.42 16.53
C GLN A 14 -18.47 -26.99 17.96
N GLN A 15 -18.09 -26.23 19.00
CA GLN A 15 -18.12 -26.71 20.38
C GLN A 15 -19.56 -26.71 20.94
N THR A 16 -19.93 -27.83 21.54
CA THR A 16 -21.24 -28.09 22.17
C THR A 16 -21.25 -27.78 23.67
N ALA A 17 -20.09 -27.62 24.30
CA ALA A 17 -19.92 -27.21 25.68
C ALA A 17 -18.76 -26.21 25.81
N CYS A 18 -18.80 -25.37 26.83
CA CYS A 18 -17.78 -24.37 27.08
C CYS A 18 -16.48 -25.01 27.59
N SER A 19 -15.38 -24.75 26.88
CA SER A 19 -14.04 -25.24 27.20
C SER A 19 -13.56 -24.92 28.62
N ALA A 20 -14.02 -23.82 29.23
CA ALA A 20 -13.59 -23.37 30.55
C ALA A 20 -14.46 -23.87 31.73
N CYS A 21 -15.73 -24.22 31.49
CA CYS A 21 -16.69 -24.50 32.58
C CYS A 21 -17.67 -25.66 32.32
N GLY A 22 -17.54 -26.37 31.20
CA GLY A 22 -18.40 -27.52 30.86
C GLY A 22 -19.87 -27.19 30.55
N THR A 23 -20.33 -25.95 30.77
CA THR A 23 -21.72 -25.54 30.52
C THR A 23 -22.07 -25.76 29.03
N PRO A 24 -23.19 -26.44 28.70
CA PRO A 24 -23.60 -26.64 27.32
C PRO A 24 -23.80 -25.30 26.60
N LEU A 25 -23.25 -25.20 25.40
CA LEU A 25 -23.43 -24.03 24.52
C LEU A 25 -24.65 -24.27 23.64
N PRO A 26 -25.45 -23.24 23.32
CA PRO A 26 -26.59 -23.39 22.44
C PRO A 26 -26.15 -23.97 21.08
N ALA A 27 -26.96 -24.86 20.53
CA ALA A 27 -26.80 -25.35 19.18
C ALA A 27 -26.80 -24.15 18.22
N ALA A 28 -25.92 -24.20 17.21
CA ALA A 28 -25.96 -23.18 16.16
C ALA A 28 -27.27 -23.35 15.39
N VAL A 29 -28.17 -22.36 15.47
CA VAL A 29 -29.39 -22.35 14.66
C VAL A 29 -28.95 -22.37 13.20
N PRO A 30 -29.40 -23.33 12.37
CA PRO A 30 -29.02 -23.36 10.97
C PRO A 30 -29.55 -22.10 10.28
N SER A 31 -28.65 -21.30 9.71
CA SER A 31 -28.99 -20.04 9.03
C SER A 31 -29.80 -20.30 7.77
N ALA A 32 -31.11 -20.41 7.93
CA ALA A 32 -32.07 -20.48 6.84
C ALA A 32 -32.10 -19.14 6.09
N LEU A 33 -31.22 -19.00 5.10
CA LEU A 33 -31.21 -17.88 4.15
C LEU A 33 -32.43 -17.97 3.22
N GLY A 34 -33.58 -17.58 3.76
CA GLY A 34 -34.89 -17.61 3.13
C GLY A 34 -35.90 -16.66 3.79
N GLY A 35 -35.41 -15.59 4.44
CA GLY A 35 -36.24 -14.57 5.09
C GLY A 35 -36.24 -13.26 4.31
N THR A 36 -37.30 -12.98 3.56
CA THR A 36 -37.45 -11.74 2.79
C THR A 36 -37.76 -10.56 3.72
N LEU A 37 -36.77 -9.72 4.02
CA LEU A 37 -36.98 -8.44 4.70
C LEU A 37 -37.72 -7.46 3.78
N VAL A 38 -39.04 -7.36 3.96
CA VAL A 38 -39.86 -6.31 3.32
C VAL A 38 -39.59 -4.99 4.04
N ILE A 39 -38.57 -4.27 3.59
CA ILE A 39 -38.37 -2.86 3.96
C ILE A 39 -39.42 -2.05 3.21
N GLN A 40 -40.41 -1.52 3.92
CA GLN A 40 -41.29 -0.49 3.35
C GLN A 40 -40.45 0.78 3.12
N PRO A 41 -40.41 1.33 1.88
CA PRO A 41 -39.77 2.62 1.66
C PRO A 41 -40.56 3.73 2.34
N PRO A 42 -39.91 4.84 2.77
CA PRO A 42 -40.62 5.97 3.33
C PRO A 42 -41.60 6.57 2.31
N GLU A 43 -42.79 6.94 2.77
CA GLU A 43 -43.87 7.46 1.94
C GLU A 43 -43.46 8.80 1.30
N PRO A 44 -43.60 8.96 -0.04
CA PRO A 44 -43.23 10.21 -0.69
C PRO A 44 -44.17 11.35 -0.27
N PRO A 45 -43.67 12.59 -0.15
CA PRO A 45 -44.49 13.73 0.29
C PRO A 45 -45.66 13.95 -0.68
N GLN A 46 -46.88 14.07 -0.13
CA GLN A 46 -48.09 14.25 -0.92
C GLN A 46 -48.00 15.54 -1.75
N PRO A 47 -48.35 15.51 -3.06
CA PRO A 47 -48.43 16.72 -3.86
C PRO A 47 -49.57 17.62 -3.36
N PRO A 48 -49.45 18.96 -3.48
CA PRO A 48 -50.51 19.88 -3.07
C PRO A 48 -51.78 19.65 -3.91
N PRO A 49 -52.98 19.94 -3.34
CA PRO A 49 -54.24 19.70 -4.02
C PRO A 49 -54.36 20.49 -5.33
N PRO A 50 -54.94 19.92 -6.40
CA PRO A 50 -54.99 20.55 -7.71
C PRO A 50 -55.88 21.80 -7.70
N ALA A 51 -55.38 22.88 -8.30
CA ALA A 51 -56.18 24.07 -8.58
C ALA A 51 -57.31 23.74 -9.58
N ALA A 52 -58.47 24.38 -9.42
CA ALA A 52 -59.67 24.09 -10.21
C ALA A 52 -59.46 24.36 -11.72
N ALA A 53 -59.91 23.41 -12.55
CA ALA A 53 -59.78 23.49 -14.01
C ALA A 53 -60.80 24.47 -14.64
N PRO A 54 -60.38 25.34 -15.59
CA PRO A 54 -61.32 26.09 -16.43
C PRO A 54 -62.15 25.16 -17.34
N GLN A 55 -63.41 25.53 -17.60
CA GLN A 55 -64.32 24.75 -18.44
C GLN A 55 -63.97 24.84 -19.94
N PRO A 56 -64.22 23.77 -20.74
CA PRO A 56 -63.92 23.76 -22.16
C PRO A 56 -64.96 24.48 -23.04
N ARG A 57 -64.45 25.32 -23.95
CA ARG A 57 -65.05 25.65 -25.26
C ARG A 57 -63.94 25.39 -26.30
N GLY A 58 -64.18 24.90 -27.51
CA GLY A 58 -65.42 24.41 -28.14
C GLY A 58 -65.09 23.87 -29.54
N ASN A 59 -66.04 23.17 -30.17
CA ASN A 59 -65.90 22.48 -31.46
C ASN A 59 -65.04 23.16 -32.55
N LEU A 60 -64.22 22.37 -33.25
CA LEU A 60 -64.01 22.51 -34.69
C LEU A 60 -63.78 21.14 -35.34
N LYS A 61 -64.38 20.91 -36.50
CA LYS A 61 -64.27 19.65 -37.27
C LYS A 61 -63.22 19.82 -38.37
N GLY A 62 -62.43 18.79 -38.63
CA GLY A 62 -61.51 18.70 -39.77
C GLY A 62 -61.38 17.26 -40.24
N THR A 63 -61.51 17.03 -41.55
CA THR A 63 -61.57 15.70 -42.17
C THR A 63 -60.36 15.51 -43.09
N MET A 64 -59.84 14.27 -43.20
CA MET A 64 -59.56 13.54 -44.47
C MET A 64 -58.39 12.54 -44.36
N ILE A 65 -58.57 11.39 -45.03
CA ILE A 65 -57.64 10.66 -45.93
C ILE A 65 -56.13 10.71 -45.55
N GLY A 66 -55.41 9.60 -45.31
CA GLY A 66 -55.67 8.17 -45.55
C GLY A 66 -54.86 7.61 -46.73
N LEU A 67 -53.99 6.62 -46.52
CA LEU A 67 -53.31 5.80 -47.54
C LEU A 67 -52.48 4.69 -46.84
N ALA A 68 -52.37 3.51 -47.45
CA ALA A 68 -51.55 2.39 -46.96
C ALA A 68 -50.49 1.98 -48.01
N PRO A 69 -49.29 1.53 -47.61
CA PRO A 69 -48.25 1.09 -48.55
C PRO A 69 -48.57 -0.31 -49.13
N PRO A 70 -48.24 -0.57 -50.41
CA PRO A 70 -48.61 -1.80 -51.11
C PRO A 70 -47.67 -2.99 -50.85
N ILE A 71 -48.21 -4.19 -51.09
CA ILE A 71 -47.48 -5.46 -51.18
C ILE A 71 -46.81 -5.57 -52.56
N PHE A 72 -45.59 -6.11 -52.63
CA PHE A 72 -44.95 -6.51 -53.88
C PHE A 72 -44.84 -8.04 -53.99
N PRO A 73 -45.05 -8.63 -55.19
CA PRO A 73 -45.13 -10.08 -55.38
C PRO A 73 -43.75 -10.75 -55.59
N ALA A 74 -43.73 -12.07 -55.45
CA ALA A 74 -42.59 -12.90 -55.86
C ALA A 74 -42.51 -13.04 -57.39
N SER A 75 -41.29 -13.26 -57.89
CA SER A 75 -41.00 -13.57 -59.30
C SER A 75 -40.12 -14.81 -59.40
N ALA A 76 -40.42 -15.71 -60.34
CA ALA A 76 -39.75 -17.01 -60.50
C ALA A 76 -38.57 -16.97 -61.50
N SER A 77 -37.76 -18.03 -61.47
CA SER A 77 -36.65 -18.30 -62.41
C SER A 77 -37.13 -18.62 -63.84
N PRO A 78 -36.22 -18.72 -64.83
CA PRO A 78 -35.73 -20.08 -65.16
C PRO A 78 -34.29 -20.20 -65.71
N SER A 79 -33.82 -21.45 -65.82
CA SER A 79 -32.75 -21.97 -66.70
C SER A 79 -31.27 -21.60 -66.41
N ALA A 80 -30.26 -22.38 -66.85
CA ALA A 80 -30.14 -23.82 -67.15
C ALA A 80 -28.66 -24.16 -67.49
N ALA A 81 -28.28 -25.45 -67.45
CA ALA A 81 -27.01 -26.04 -67.93
C ALA A 81 -25.72 -25.66 -67.17
N ALA A 82 -24.70 -26.52 -67.02
CA ALA A 82 -24.56 -27.96 -67.30
C ALA A 82 -23.56 -28.65 -66.32
N GLU A 83 -23.64 -29.97 -66.20
CA GLU A 83 -22.60 -30.81 -65.56
C GLU A 83 -21.38 -31.03 -66.48
N PRO A 84 -20.29 -31.66 -66.00
CA PRO A 84 -20.22 -33.11 -66.22
C PRO A 84 -19.55 -33.96 -65.10
N ARG A 85 -20.24 -35.08 -64.77
CA ARG A 85 -19.73 -36.43 -64.42
C ARG A 85 -18.67 -36.65 -63.32
N ALA A 86 -18.98 -37.59 -62.44
CA ALA A 86 -18.06 -38.23 -61.48
C ALA A 86 -17.55 -39.63 -61.94
N VAL A 87 -16.52 -40.15 -61.26
CA VAL A 87 -16.08 -41.56 -61.25
C VAL A 87 -15.71 -41.95 -59.80
N PRO A 88 -15.96 -43.19 -59.30
CA PRO A 88 -16.18 -43.38 -57.85
C PRO A 88 -15.27 -44.40 -57.11
N ALA A 89 -15.46 -44.40 -55.77
CA ALA A 89 -15.40 -45.53 -54.83
C ALA A 89 -14.05 -46.17 -54.39
N ARG A 90 -13.88 -46.26 -53.06
CA ARG A 90 -13.75 -47.54 -52.33
C ARG A 90 -13.95 -47.38 -50.79
N PRO A 91 -14.72 -48.25 -50.10
CA PRO A 91 -14.94 -48.19 -48.65
C PRO A 91 -14.39 -49.40 -47.85
N LEU A 92 -13.83 -49.14 -46.67
CA LEU A 92 -13.61 -50.03 -45.51
C LEU A 92 -13.51 -49.11 -44.26
N GLY A 93 -13.97 -49.42 -43.04
CA GLY A 93 -14.69 -50.57 -42.50
C GLY A 93 -15.16 -50.29 -41.06
N ALA A 94 -15.80 -51.25 -40.40
CA ALA A 94 -16.46 -51.18 -39.06
C ALA A 94 -15.53 -50.72 -37.89
N THR A 95 -15.98 -50.40 -36.67
CA THR A 95 -16.61 -51.38 -35.74
C THR A 95 -17.28 -50.76 -34.48
N MET A 96 -18.53 -51.20 -34.25
CA MET A 96 -19.34 -51.31 -33.01
C MET A 96 -19.62 -50.15 -32.01
N ILE A 97 -20.87 -50.21 -31.54
CA ILE A 97 -21.45 -49.60 -30.32
C ILE A 97 -21.31 -50.59 -29.15
N GLY A 98 -21.19 -50.10 -27.91
CA GLY A 98 -21.25 -50.92 -26.67
C GLY A 98 -21.91 -50.16 -25.51
N MET A 99 -22.61 -50.86 -24.62
CA MET A 99 -23.45 -50.26 -23.55
C MET A 99 -22.89 -50.50 -22.14
N ALA A 100 -23.30 -49.65 -21.18
CA ALA A 100 -23.27 -49.91 -19.73
C ALA A 100 -24.47 -50.82 -19.32
N PRO A 101 -24.71 -51.24 -18.04
CA PRO A 101 -24.14 -50.85 -16.72
C PRO A 101 -23.82 -52.12 -15.84
N PRO A 102 -24.03 -52.23 -14.50
CA PRO A 102 -24.12 -51.26 -13.38
C PRO A 102 -23.19 -51.59 -12.16
N ASN A 103 -23.40 -50.86 -11.04
CA ASN A 103 -22.79 -50.98 -9.70
C ASN A 103 -22.45 -52.39 -9.16
N LEU A 104 -21.35 -52.47 -8.41
CA LEU A 104 -21.23 -53.30 -7.18
C LEU A 104 -20.33 -52.62 -6.13
N THR A 105 -20.58 -52.89 -4.85
CA THR A 105 -19.87 -52.34 -3.68
C THR A 105 -19.11 -53.43 -2.91
N SER A 106 -17.83 -53.21 -2.57
CA SER A 106 -17.15 -53.81 -1.41
C SER A 106 -15.74 -53.21 -1.19
N PRO A 107 -15.13 -53.33 0.01
CA PRO A 107 -13.85 -52.70 0.36
C PRO A 107 -12.61 -53.53 -0.05
N LEU A 108 -11.46 -52.86 -0.20
CA LEU A 108 -10.15 -53.52 -0.30
C LEU A 108 -9.50 -53.74 1.08
N PRO A 109 -8.79 -54.87 1.28
CA PRO A 109 -8.02 -55.15 2.48
C PRO A 109 -6.62 -54.50 2.45
N SER A 110 -5.98 -54.41 3.62
CA SER A 110 -4.58 -54.00 3.78
C SER A 110 -3.62 -55.05 3.20
N GLY A 111 -2.80 -54.63 2.22
CA GLY A 111 -1.67 -55.39 1.67
C GLY A 111 -0.32 -54.92 2.26
N PRO A 112 0.75 -55.74 2.11
CA PRO A 112 2.02 -55.51 2.81
C PRO A 112 2.90 -54.40 2.23
N GLU A 113 3.79 -53.91 3.08
CA GLU A 113 4.76 -52.85 2.86
C GLU A 113 5.80 -53.22 1.78
N ALA A 114 5.98 -52.36 0.77
CA ALA A 114 6.95 -52.56 -0.30
C ALA A 114 8.23 -51.73 -0.03
N PRO A 115 9.44 -52.27 -0.23
CA PRO A 115 10.68 -51.57 0.08
C PRO A 115 10.92 -50.39 -0.88
N TYR A 116 11.25 -49.23 -0.31
CA TYR A 116 11.61 -48.03 -1.08
C TYR A 116 12.88 -48.25 -1.91
N PRO A 117 12.93 -47.81 -3.18
CA PRO A 117 14.16 -47.79 -3.96
C PRO A 117 15.13 -46.72 -3.44
N SER A 118 16.42 -47.06 -3.38
CA SER A 118 17.49 -46.16 -2.94
C SER A 118 17.62 -44.93 -3.87
N PRO A 119 18.00 -43.75 -3.34
CA PRO A 119 18.26 -42.58 -4.16
C PRO A 119 19.48 -42.80 -5.09
N PRO A 120 19.49 -42.17 -6.29
CA PRO A 120 20.60 -42.31 -7.23
C PRO A 120 21.90 -41.67 -6.69
N PRO A 121 23.09 -42.19 -7.08
CA PRO A 121 24.37 -41.66 -6.64
C PRO A 121 24.63 -40.26 -7.21
N ALA A 122 25.36 -39.44 -6.45
CA ALA A 122 25.76 -38.10 -6.87
C ALA A 122 26.73 -38.13 -8.07
N PRO A 123 26.64 -37.16 -9.00
CA PRO A 123 27.56 -37.07 -10.13
C PRO A 123 29.00 -36.74 -9.67
N PRO A 124 30.04 -37.25 -10.36
CA PRO A 124 31.43 -37.00 -9.99
C PRO A 124 31.85 -35.54 -10.20
N ALA A 125 32.77 -35.06 -9.38
CA ALA A 125 33.36 -33.74 -9.51
C ALA A 125 34.26 -33.66 -10.76
N GLY A 126 34.03 -32.66 -11.62
CA GLY A 126 34.86 -32.40 -12.80
C GLY A 126 36.12 -31.59 -12.47
N GLU A 127 37.25 -32.00 -13.04
CA GLU A 127 38.54 -31.30 -12.93
C GLU A 127 38.63 -30.05 -13.83
N PRO A 128 39.56 -29.10 -13.55
CA PRO A 128 39.52 -27.77 -14.13
C PRO A 128 40.16 -27.66 -15.52
N HIS A 129 39.43 -27.12 -16.50
CA HIS A 129 39.98 -26.63 -17.76
C HIS A 129 40.37 -25.13 -17.67
N ALA A 130 41.39 -24.74 -18.45
CA ALA A 130 42.07 -23.45 -18.33
C ALA A 130 42.03 -22.63 -19.63
N SER A 131 42.09 -21.29 -19.49
CA SER A 131 42.54 -20.29 -20.50
C SER A 131 41.69 -20.18 -21.78
N ALA A 132 41.40 -19.01 -22.38
CA ALA A 132 41.84 -17.61 -22.20
C ALA A 132 40.71 -16.69 -22.79
N PRO A 133 40.87 -15.37 -23.02
CA PRO A 133 41.96 -14.46 -22.67
C PRO A 133 41.52 -13.25 -21.81
N ARG A 134 42.48 -12.41 -21.40
CA ARG A 134 42.24 -11.17 -20.66
C ARG A 134 42.17 -9.98 -21.61
N ILE A 135 41.21 -9.07 -21.41
CA ILE A 135 41.34 -7.67 -21.83
C ILE A 135 41.77 -6.87 -20.59
N ALA A 136 42.74 -5.97 -20.75
CA ALA A 136 43.32 -5.20 -19.66
C ALA A 136 43.08 -3.70 -19.83
N SER A 137 42.52 -3.07 -18.81
CA SER A 137 42.68 -1.65 -18.54
C SER A 137 42.59 -1.44 -17.03
N ALA A 138 43.68 -0.96 -16.42
CA ALA A 138 43.76 -0.75 -14.98
C ALA A 138 44.16 0.69 -14.68
N GLN A 139 43.37 1.38 -13.85
CA GLN A 139 43.85 2.50 -13.05
C GLN A 139 43.32 2.40 -11.61
N LYS A 140 44.25 2.55 -10.67
CA LYS A 140 44.03 2.94 -9.26
C LYS A 140 43.89 4.48 -9.25
N THR A 141 43.46 5.22 -8.24
CA THR A 141 43.22 5.04 -6.78
C THR A 141 41.77 5.51 -6.45
N VAL A 142 41.25 5.85 -5.26
CA VAL A 142 41.77 6.12 -3.89
C VAL A 142 40.78 5.55 -2.85
N LEU A 143 41.27 5.20 -1.67
CA LEU A 143 40.46 4.83 -0.50
C LEU A 143 39.98 6.10 0.24
N GLY A 144 38.67 6.40 0.19
CA GLY A 144 38.07 7.54 0.89
C GLY A 144 37.01 7.09 1.91
N VAL A 145 37.27 7.30 3.21
CA VAL A 145 36.35 6.91 4.29
C VAL A 145 35.38 8.05 4.60
N ALA A 146 34.10 7.86 4.26
CA ALA A 146 33.04 8.82 4.58
C ALA A 146 32.47 8.59 5.99
N ARG A 147 32.23 9.69 6.72
CA ARG A 147 31.56 9.68 8.04
C ARG A 147 30.06 9.38 7.92
N PRO A 148 29.41 8.79 8.93
CA PRO A 148 27.94 8.77 9.02
C PRO A 148 27.37 10.18 9.21
N GLY A 149 26.30 10.50 8.48
CA GLY A 149 25.54 11.76 8.61
C GLY A 149 25.46 12.55 7.30
N ILE A 150 24.23 12.87 6.88
CA ILE A 150 23.88 13.58 5.63
C ILE A 150 24.24 12.80 4.35
N ALA A 151 23.30 11.98 3.86
CA ALA A 151 23.33 11.47 2.49
C ALA A 151 22.70 12.52 1.53
N PRO A 152 23.32 12.84 0.39
CA PRO A 152 22.74 13.76 -0.59
C PRO A 152 21.60 13.10 -1.38
N LEU A 153 20.48 13.79 -1.50
CA LEU A 153 19.38 13.37 -2.37
C LEU A 153 19.73 13.64 -3.85
N ASN A 154 19.41 12.68 -4.72
CA ASN A 154 19.47 12.74 -6.19
C ASN A 154 20.83 13.10 -6.83
N PRO A 155 21.74 12.12 -7.00
CA PRO A 155 22.82 12.23 -7.98
C PRO A 155 22.22 12.31 -9.40
N GLY A 156 22.49 13.39 -10.13
CA GLY A 156 22.16 13.52 -11.56
C GLY A 156 21.17 14.63 -11.94
N GLN A 157 20.56 15.36 -11.00
CA GLN A 157 19.83 16.57 -11.37
C GLN A 157 20.80 17.72 -11.72
N PRO A 158 20.66 18.37 -12.89
CA PRO A 158 21.41 19.59 -13.19
C PRO A 158 20.98 20.71 -12.24
N LYS A 159 21.97 21.41 -11.68
CA LYS A 159 21.77 22.48 -10.70
C LYS A 159 20.97 23.62 -11.34
N SER A 160 19.78 23.91 -10.81
CA SER A 160 18.99 25.06 -11.26
C SER A 160 19.76 26.36 -11.01
N ASN A 161 19.84 27.22 -12.03
CA ASN A 161 20.43 28.54 -11.86
C ASN A 161 19.59 29.35 -10.86
N PRO A 162 20.21 30.08 -9.91
CA PRO A 162 19.46 30.97 -9.03
C PRO A 162 18.78 32.08 -9.87
N PRO A 163 17.58 32.53 -9.49
CA PRO A 163 16.94 33.67 -10.14
C PRO A 163 17.81 34.93 -9.97
N PRO A 164 17.81 35.85 -10.94
CA PRO A 164 18.52 37.12 -10.81
C PRO A 164 17.95 37.94 -9.64
N PRO A 165 18.79 38.75 -8.95
CA PRO A 165 18.35 39.54 -7.81
C PRO A 165 17.29 40.57 -8.22
N THR A 166 16.09 40.44 -7.65
CA THR A 166 15.00 41.41 -7.85
C THR A 166 15.44 42.79 -7.33
N ALA A 167 15.38 43.81 -8.18
CA ALA A 167 15.77 45.16 -7.80
C ALA A 167 14.86 45.70 -6.67
N ALA A 168 15.48 46.21 -5.60
CA ALA A 168 14.76 46.83 -4.50
C ALA A 168 14.15 48.17 -4.92
N ALA A 169 12.84 48.33 -4.70
CA ALA A 169 12.17 49.61 -4.91
C ALA A 169 12.59 50.62 -3.83
N LEU A 170 12.93 51.84 -4.24
CA LEU A 170 13.32 52.93 -3.34
C LEU A 170 12.11 53.52 -2.63
N ALA A 171 12.21 53.69 -1.31
CA ALA A 171 11.31 54.52 -0.50
C ALA A 171 12.08 55.76 0.02
N PRO A 172 11.44 56.95 0.10
CA PRO A 172 12.15 58.21 0.33
C PRO A 172 12.50 58.48 1.81
N LEU A 173 13.52 59.32 1.99
CA LEU A 173 13.98 59.83 3.29
C LEU A 173 13.02 60.87 3.89
N ALA A 174 12.97 60.91 5.22
CA ALA A 174 12.42 62.04 6.01
C ALA A 174 13.41 62.39 7.13
N LEU A 175 13.52 63.68 7.46
CA LEU A 175 14.53 64.25 8.37
C LEU A 175 13.99 64.50 9.80
N PRO A 176 14.85 64.56 10.83
CA PRO A 176 14.47 64.83 12.23
C PRO A 176 14.41 66.33 12.59
N GLY A 177 13.73 66.67 13.68
CA GLY A 177 13.68 68.02 14.27
C GLY A 177 13.49 67.99 15.81
N PRO A 178 14.13 68.87 16.62
CA PRO A 178 14.13 68.77 18.09
C PRO A 178 13.49 69.95 18.87
N ALA A 179 12.93 69.68 20.07
CA ALA A 179 12.60 70.60 21.18
C ALA A 179 11.96 69.80 22.35
N ALA A 180 11.91 70.20 23.64
CA ALA A 180 12.73 71.11 24.47
C ALA A 180 12.45 70.84 25.99
N VAL A 181 13.23 71.45 26.90
CA VAL A 181 13.16 71.39 28.39
C VAL A 181 12.01 72.29 28.95
N PRO A 182 11.58 72.27 30.27
CA PRO A 182 12.43 72.43 31.48
C PRO A 182 12.02 71.82 32.86
N LEU A 183 13.04 71.78 33.76
CA LEU A 183 13.14 71.90 35.23
C LEU A 183 11.96 71.68 36.22
N ILE A 184 12.30 71.12 37.41
CA ILE A 184 12.14 71.75 38.75
C ILE A 184 13.10 71.10 39.80
N VAL A 185 13.62 71.90 40.75
CA VAL A 185 14.74 71.68 41.73
C VAL A 185 14.57 72.75 42.86
N PRO A 186 15.03 72.67 44.15
CA PRO A 186 16.00 71.80 44.90
C PRO A 186 15.33 71.14 46.17
N PRO A 187 15.90 70.99 47.42
CA PRO A 187 17.29 70.99 47.95
C PRO A 187 17.72 69.89 48.97
N SER A 188 19.01 69.52 48.88
CA SER A 188 20.05 69.39 49.94
C SER A 188 19.75 69.03 51.41
N SER A 189 20.52 68.06 51.95
CA SER A 189 21.28 68.27 53.22
C SER A 189 22.51 67.34 53.35
N ARG A 190 23.51 67.79 54.13
CA ARG A 190 24.86 67.20 54.30
C ARG A 190 24.94 66.29 55.53
N GLY A 191 25.93 65.37 55.58
CA GLY A 191 26.43 64.85 56.86
C GLY A 191 27.22 63.53 56.82
N PRO A 192 28.56 63.54 56.95
CA PRO A 192 29.36 62.34 57.23
C PRO A 192 29.51 62.07 58.73
N SER A 193 29.48 60.82 59.19
CA SER A 193 29.85 60.46 60.58
C SER A 193 30.37 59.02 60.73
N SER A 194 31.10 58.79 61.82
CA SER A 194 32.08 57.72 62.07
C SER A 194 31.56 56.26 62.13
N PRO A 195 32.44 55.25 61.91
CA PRO A 195 32.11 53.84 62.10
C PRO A 195 31.84 53.51 63.58
N ARG A 196 30.80 52.69 63.85
CA ARG A 196 30.44 52.24 65.20
C ARG A 196 30.79 50.76 65.38
N ARG A 197 31.73 50.47 66.30
CA ARG A 197 32.06 49.09 66.71
C ARG A 197 30.80 48.33 67.18
N PRO A 198 30.56 47.09 66.74
CA PRO A 198 29.65 46.20 67.45
C PRO A 198 30.26 45.79 68.81
N PRO A 199 29.45 45.58 69.86
CA PRO A 199 29.92 45.08 71.14
C PRO A 199 30.32 43.60 71.06
N PRO A 200 31.22 43.10 71.95
CA PRO A 200 31.57 41.69 71.99
C PRO A 200 30.37 40.84 72.45
N ALA A 201 29.85 40.00 71.56
CA ALA A 201 28.78 39.08 71.89
C ALA A 201 29.26 38.02 72.89
N ARG A 202 28.69 38.03 74.10
CA ARG A 202 28.91 36.96 75.09
C ARG A 202 28.17 35.71 74.61
N ILE A 203 28.91 34.64 74.31
CA ILE A 203 28.35 33.36 73.89
C ILE A 203 27.55 32.78 75.07
N THR A 204 26.23 32.74 74.94
CA THR A 204 25.34 32.09 75.91
C THR A 204 25.32 30.58 75.68
N LEU A 205 25.05 29.80 76.73
CA LEU A 205 25.18 28.33 76.70
C LEU A 205 24.25 27.62 75.69
N GLY A 206 23.22 28.31 75.19
CA GLY A 206 22.35 27.80 74.11
C GLY A 206 23.02 27.85 72.72
N ALA A 207 23.97 28.76 72.50
CA ALA A 207 24.65 28.89 71.21
C ALA A 207 25.59 27.71 70.92
N THR A 208 26.27 27.18 71.94
CA THR A 208 27.07 25.95 71.81
C THR A 208 26.20 24.73 71.53
N LEU A 209 25.04 24.60 72.17
CA LEU A 209 24.05 23.55 71.84
C LEU A 209 23.53 23.67 70.40
N ALA A 210 23.22 24.89 69.94
CA ALA A 210 22.79 25.14 68.57
C ALA A 210 23.90 24.81 67.53
N ILE A 211 25.15 25.17 67.82
CA ILE A 211 26.30 24.85 66.96
C ILE A 211 26.57 23.35 66.90
N VAL A 212 26.50 22.63 68.03
CA VAL A 212 26.67 21.16 68.05
C VAL A 212 25.51 20.47 67.32
N GLY A 213 24.26 20.90 67.52
CA GLY A 213 23.09 20.39 66.80
C GLY A 213 23.19 20.63 65.29
N ALA A 214 23.59 21.83 64.87
CA ALA A 214 23.82 22.16 63.47
C ALA A 214 24.99 21.37 62.86
N ALA A 215 26.10 21.19 63.58
CA ALA A 215 27.22 20.38 63.14
C ALA A 215 26.85 18.89 63.02
N MET A 216 26.02 18.36 63.92
CA MET A 216 25.54 16.98 63.86
C MET A 216 24.53 16.77 62.71
N LEU A 217 23.62 17.73 62.47
CA LEU A 217 22.74 17.72 61.31
C LEU A 217 23.52 17.85 60.00
N LEU A 218 24.57 18.67 59.95
CA LEU A 218 25.43 18.82 58.78
C LEU A 218 26.27 17.57 58.53
N ALA A 219 26.80 16.93 59.59
CA ALA A 219 27.48 15.65 59.49
C ALA A 219 26.55 14.53 59.00
N MET A 220 25.32 14.45 59.53
CA MET A 220 24.29 13.52 59.06
C MET A 220 23.86 13.81 57.60
N ALA A 221 23.74 15.07 57.22
CA ALA A 221 23.44 15.47 55.84
C ALA A 221 24.60 15.15 54.87
N VAL A 222 25.86 15.30 55.31
CA VAL A 222 27.04 14.89 54.54
C VAL A 222 27.11 13.37 54.42
N LEU A 223 26.86 12.62 55.50
CA LEU A 223 26.84 11.16 55.48
C LEU A 223 25.71 10.63 54.58
N ALA A 224 24.52 11.23 54.66
CA ALA A 224 23.40 10.95 53.76
C ALA A 224 23.73 11.34 52.31
N TYR A 225 24.41 12.47 52.07
CA TYR A 225 24.86 12.88 50.73
C TYR A 225 25.87 11.89 50.13
N PHE A 226 26.79 11.36 50.94
CA PHE A 226 27.73 10.33 50.49
C PHE A 226 27.07 8.95 50.28
N MET A 227 26.03 8.59 51.03
CA MET A 227 25.26 7.36 50.78
C MET A 227 24.22 7.49 49.64
N LEU A 228 23.71 8.70 49.39
CA LEU A 228 22.86 9.02 48.23
C LEU A 228 23.69 9.20 46.95
N ARG A 229 24.99 9.51 47.06
CA ARG A 229 26.00 9.17 46.04
C ARG A 229 26.33 7.66 46.07
N GLY A 230 25.30 6.83 45.99
CA GLY A 230 25.45 5.38 45.82
C GLY A 230 26.32 5.07 44.59
N HIS A 231 26.93 3.87 44.57
CA HIS A 231 28.03 3.47 43.69
C HIS A 231 27.66 3.37 42.18
N GLY A 232 27.29 4.49 41.58
CA GLY A 232 26.74 4.63 40.23
C GLY A 232 27.59 5.49 39.32
N SER A 233 28.89 5.19 39.20
CA SER A 233 29.70 5.82 38.16
C SER A 233 29.31 5.37 36.75
N VAL A 234 28.63 4.21 36.62
CA VAL A 234 27.94 3.79 35.39
C VAL A 234 26.55 4.42 35.32
N THR A 235 26.32 5.21 34.28
CA THR A 235 24.99 5.66 33.85
C THR A 235 24.59 4.93 32.58
N ALA A 236 23.29 4.73 32.36
CA ALA A 236 22.76 3.92 31.26
C ALA A 236 21.58 4.60 30.58
N ARG A 237 21.48 4.49 29.25
CA ARG A 237 20.40 5.06 28.42
C ARG A 237 20.03 4.12 27.28
N ALA A 238 18.75 3.78 27.16
CA ALA A 238 18.23 3.04 26.02
C ALA A 238 18.21 3.94 24.77
N VAL A 239 18.77 3.47 23.68
CA VAL A 239 18.76 4.13 22.36
C VAL A 239 18.49 3.10 21.26
N LEU A 240 18.18 3.59 20.05
CA LEU A 240 18.08 2.76 18.86
C LEU A 240 19.40 2.80 18.09
N ASP A 241 19.90 1.65 17.65
CA ASP A 241 21.06 1.56 16.76
C ASP A 241 20.70 1.93 15.30
N ALA A 242 21.70 1.92 14.42
CA ALA A 242 21.53 2.21 12.99
C ALA A 242 20.67 1.19 12.22
N LYS A 243 20.18 0.13 12.88
CA LYS A 243 19.24 -0.88 12.34
C LYS A 243 17.87 -0.79 13.01
N GLY A 244 17.65 0.15 13.93
CA GLY A 244 16.43 0.27 14.72
C GLY A 244 16.31 -0.77 15.83
N LYS A 245 17.40 -1.46 16.22
CA LYS A 245 17.40 -2.36 17.39
C LYS A 245 17.69 -1.55 18.66
N GLU A 246 17.02 -1.90 19.75
CA GLU A 246 17.33 -1.34 21.06
C GLU A 246 18.68 -1.81 21.58
N VAL A 247 19.50 -0.84 21.96
CA VAL A 247 20.80 -1.01 22.60
C VAL A 247 20.89 -0.10 23.82
N LEU A 248 21.69 -0.50 24.80
CA LEU A 248 21.95 0.26 26.00
C LEU A 248 23.30 0.98 25.86
N GLU A 249 23.27 2.30 25.72
CA GLU A 249 24.47 3.12 25.86
C GLU A 249 24.82 3.24 27.36
N LEU A 250 26.03 2.80 27.70
CA LEU A 250 26.61 2.95 29.03
C LEU A 250 27.69 4.03 28.99
N SER A 251 27.67 4.91 29.99
CA SER A 251 28.67 5.95 30.20
C SER A 251 29.20 5.85 31.63
N CYS A 252 30.48 5.52 31.78
CA CYS A 252 31.15 5.33 33.06
C CYS A 252 32.39 6.23 33.18
N SER A 253 32.35 7.18 34.11
CA SER A 253 33.44 8.15 34.32
C SER A 253 34.66 7.58 35.07
N GLU A 254 34.48 6.45 35.77
CA GLU A 254 35.52 5.82 36.60
C GLU A 254 36.02 4.48 36.04
N CYS A 255 35.46 4.02 34.92
CA CYS A 255 35.84 2.74 34.30
C CYS A 255 37.04 2.96 33.37
N PRO A 256 38.22 2.38 33.65
CA PRO A 256 39.33 2.42 32.72
C PRO A 256 39.02 1.61 31.46
N ASP A 257 39.59 2.00 30.33
CA ASP A 257 39.44 1.29 29.06
C ASP A 257 39.85 -0.18 29.18
N GLY A 258 39.07 -1.06 28.55
CA GLY A 258 39.21 -2.51 28.72
C GLY A 258 38.43 -3.10 29.90
N THR A 259 37.81 -2.29 30.76
CA THR A 259 36.75 -2.75 31.69
C THR A 259 35.64 -3.42 30.89
N LYS A 260 35.31 -4.66 31.20
CA LYS A 260 34.24 -5.40 30.50
C LYS A 260 32.91 -5.18 31.22
N VAL A 261 31.82 -5.20 30.46
CA VAL A 261 30.45 -5.15 30.97
C VAL A 261 29.52 -6.02 30.12
N TRP A 262 28.51 -6.64 30.74
CA TRP A 262 27.50 -7.43 30.04
C TRP A 262 26.16 -7.51 30.78
N ILE A 263 25.12 -7.86 30.01
CA ILE A 263 23.80 -8.35 30.44
C ILE A 263 23.56 -9.60 29.59
N ASP A 264 23.67 -10.80 30.19
CA ASP A 264 23.49 -12.14 29.60
C ASP A 264 24.32 -12.55 28.37
N MET A 265 24.84 -11.59 27.60
CA MET A 265 25.58 -11.79 26.36
C MET A 265 27.10 -11.75 26.56
N ALA A 266 27.85 -11.88 25.46
CA ALA A 266 29.29 -11.70 25.44
C ALA A 266 29.73 -10.31 25.96
N PRO A 267 30.86 -10.23 26.70
CA PRO A 267 31.35 -9.00 27.30
C PRO A 267 31.75 -7.94 26.27
N VAL A 268 31.22 -6.73 26.43
CA VAL A 268 31.65 -5.53 25.70
C VAL A 268 32.63 -4.75 26.56
N ALA A 269 33.73 -4.27 25.98
CA ALA A 269 34.72 -3.46 26.68
C ALA A 269 34.38 -1.96 26.59
N PHE A 270 34.43 -1.26 27.73
CA PHE A 270 34.45 0.20 27.76
C PHE A 270 35.65 0.76 26.99
N ARG A 271 35.42 1.83 26.23
CA ARG A 271 36.42 2.62 25.51
C ARG A 271 36.09 4.11 25.65
N SER A 272 37.05 4.92 26.06
CA SER A 272 36.86 6.34 26.39
C SER A 272 35.66 6.55 27.34
N GLY A 273 35.52 5.67 28.35
CA GLY A 273 34.40 5.70 29.30
C GLY A 273 33.03 5.31 28.74
N LYS A 274 32.91 4.84 27.49
CA LYS A 274 31.63 4.41 26.88
C LYS A 274 31.61 2.93 26.48
N ALA A 275 30.44 2.31 26.57
CA ALA A 275 30.14 0.99 26.02
C ALA A 275 28.72 0.95 25.44
N THR A 276 28.45 0.02 24.52
CA THR A 276 27.11 -0.18 23.95
C THR A 276 26.77 -1.67 24.03
N LEU A 277 25.73 -2.00 24.80
CA LEU A 277 25.24 -3.38 24.93
C LEU A 277 24.03 -3.60 24.04
N GLY A 278 24.04 -4.65 23.22
CA GLY A 278 22.80 -5.12 22.59
C GLY A 278 21.88 -5.76 23.63
N LEU A 279 20.57 -5.58 23.50
CA LEU A 279 19.58 -6.25 24.36
C LEU A 279 19.04 -7.52 23.66
N GLN A 280 18.74 -8.57 24.44
CA GLN A 280 18.08 -9.79 23.92
C GLN A 280 16.56 -9.61 23.87
N GLN A 281 15.97 -9.09 24.94
CA GLN A 281 14.56 -8.72 25.02
C GLN A 281 14.38 -7.22 24.79
N GLN A 282 13.27 -6.84 24.16
CA GLN A 282 12.90 -5.43 23.98
C GLN A 282 12.42 -4.85 25.32
N LEU A 283 12.79 -3.61 25.65
CA LEU A 283 12.36 -2.98 26.90
C LEU A 283 10.84 -2.73 26.89
N LYS A 284 10.23 -2.63 28.07
CA LYS A 284 8.81 -2.28 28.26
C LYS A 284 8.69 -0.80 28.61
N VAL A 285 7.53 -0.19 28.36
CA VAL A 285 7.21 1.15 28.91
C VAL A 285 7.00 1.03 30.42
N GLY A 286 7.51 1.99 31.19
CA GLY A 286 7.67 1.89 32.64
C GLY A 286 9.09 1.52 33.05
N GLU A 287 9.24 1.02 34.27
CA GLU A 287 10.55 0.64 34.85
C GLU A 287 11.04 -0.73 34.34
N ASN A 288 12.31 -0.78 33.92
CA ASN A 288 12.98 -2.02 33.52
C ASN A 288 14.19 -2.25 34.43
N PRO A 289 14.12 -3.19 35.40
CA PRO A 289 15.27 -3.55 36.21
C PRO A 289 16.28 -4.36 35.38
N ILE A 290 17.56 -3.97 35.45
CA ILE A 290 18.67 -4.61 34.75
C ILE A 290 19.84 -4.76 35.72
N VAL A 291 20.48 -5.92 35.74
CA VAL A 291 21.75 -6.13 36.44
C VAL A 291 22.88 -6.11 35.41
N LEU A 292 23.78 -5.15 35.52
CA LEU A 292 25.05 -5.15 34.80
C LEU A 292 26.08 -5.95 35.58
N VAL A 293 26.80 -6.86 34.94
CA VAL A 293 28.04 -7.42 35.51
C VAL A 293 29.23 -6.66 34.92
N LEU A 294 30.08 -6.11 35.77
CA LEU A 294 31.32 -5.43 35.39
C LEU A 294 32.56 -6.22 35.83
N GLU A 295 33.60 -6.20 35.00
CA GLU A 295 34.91 -6.80 35.28
C GLU A 295 36.00 -5.76 34.94
N ARG A 296 36.46 -5.02 35.96
CA ARG A 296 37.54 -4.02 35.83
C ARG A 296 38.90 -4.74 35.79
N PRO A 297 39.90 -4.27 35.01
CA PRO A 297 41.21 -4.90 34.94
C PRO A 297 41.85 -5.08 36.32
N GLY A 298 42.24 -6.31 36.66
CA GLY A 298 42.87 -6.63 37.94
C GLY A 298 41.95 -6.59 39.18
N ARG A 299 40.63 -6.55 39.01
CA ARG A 299 39.64 -6.62 40.12
C ARG A 299 38.69 -7.81 39.95
N SER A 300 37.98 -8.14 41.04
CA SER A 300 36.84 -9.05 41.01
C SER A 300 35.69 -8.48 40.16
N ARG A 301 34.71 -9.33 39.87
CA ARG A 301 33.45 -8.88 39.27
C ARG A 301 32.62 -8.08 40.27
N GLU A 302 31.78 -7.21 39.73
CA GLU A 302 30.95 -6.25 40.44
C GLU A 302 29.58 -6.19 39.76
N GLU A 303 28.51 -6.38 40.52
CA GLU A 303 27.14 -6.36 39.99
C GLU A 303 26.50 -5.01 40.31
N ILE A 304 25.95 -4.34 39.29
CA ILE A 304 25.30 -3.04 39.41
C ILE A 304 23.85 -3.18 38.93
N ALA A 305 22.92 -3.14 39.88
CA ALA A 305 21.49 -3.05 39.59
C ALA A 305 21.14 -1.62 39.15
N LEU A 306 20.49 -1.51 37.99
CA LEU A 306 19.98 -0.26 37.41
C LEU A 306 18.48 -0.40 37.12
N ALA A 307 17.75 0.70 37.23
CA ALA A 307 16.38 0.81 36.73
C ALA A 307 16.38 1.74 35.51
N LEU A 308 15.75 1.31 34.41
CA LEU A 308 15.58 2.12 33.21
C LEU A 308 14.10 2.50 33.03
N PRO A 309 13.72 3.74 33.37
CA PRO A 309 12.41 4.28 33.02
C PRO A 309 12.32 4.53 31.52
N ILE A 310 11.42 3.82 30.84
CA ILE A 310 11.02 4.10 29.46
C ILE A 310 9.67 4.81 29.53
N GLU A 311 9.68 6.15 29.45
CA GLU A 311 8.49 6.98 29.56
C GLU A 311 7.47 6.76 28.42
N TYR A 312 7.92 6.41 27.22
CA TYR A 312 7.04 6.13 26.09
C TYR A 312 7.75 5.28 25.02
N ARG A 313 6.94 4.68 24.13
CA ARG A 313 7.38 4.10 22.85
C ARG A 313 6.42 4.52 21.75
N VAL A 314 6.98 4.88 20.59
CA VAL A 314 6.22 5.02 19.33
C VAL A 314 6.88 4.12 18.29
N ARG A 315 6.11 3.28 17.59
CA ARG A 315 6.62 2.38 16.55
C ARG A 315 5.67 2.25 15.37
N GLY A 316 6.21 1.92 14.19
CA GLY A 316 5.41 1.49 13.06
C GLY A 316 4.83 0.08 13.25
N SER A 317 3.77 -0.21 12.50
CA SER A 317 3.22 -1.54 12.31
C SER A 317 2.62 -1.69 10.90
N THR A 318 2.90 -2.84 10.30
CA THR A 318 2.47 -3.24 8.95
C THR A 318 1.38 -4.31 8.97
N GLU A 319 0.92 -4.73 10.17
CA GLU A 319 -0.13 -5.75 10.37
C GLU A 319 -1.42 -5.47 9.56
N GLY A 320 -1.76 -4.19 9.40
CA GLY A 320 -2.96 -3.75 8.69
C GLY A 320 -2.88 -3.92 7.16
N LEU A 321 -1.70 -4.18 6.59
CA LEU A 321 -1.52 -4.37 5.15
C LEU A 321 -2.09 -5.70 4.64
N ALA A 322 -2.38 -6.66 5.53
CA ALA A 322 -3.04 -7.92 5.18
C ALA A 322 -4.56 -7.79 5.02
N GLN A 323 -5.16 -6.69 5.47
CA GLN A 323 -6.62 -6.47 5.50
C GLN A 323 -7.18 -5.99 4.17
N GLU A 324 -8.48 -6.12 3.94
CA GLU A 324 -9.12 -5.80 2.64
C GLU A 324 -8.78 -4.37 2.19
N GLU A 325 -9.02 -3.38 3.06
CA GLU A 325 -8.48 -2.02 3.00
C GLU A 325 -7.07 -2.00 3.64
N PRO A 326 -5.98 -1.85 2.87
CA PRO A 326 -4.63 -1.91 3.43
C PRO A 326 -4.28 -0.62 4.17
N ARG A 327 -3.95 -0.76 5.46
CA ARG A 327 -3.52 0.35 6.33
C ARG A 327 -2.16 0.08 6.97
N VAL A 328 -1.34 1.11 7.09
CA VAL A 328 -0.19 1.12 8.01
C VAL A 328 -0.62 1.77 9.32
N SER A 329 0.05 1.45 10.42
CA SER A 329 -0.34 1.94 11.73
C SER A 329 0.86 2.44 12.51
N VAL A 330 0.65 3.47 13.33
CA VAL A 330 1.58 3.88 14.38
C VAL A 330 1.01 3.42 15.72
N LEU A 331 1.81 2.68 16.48
CA LEU A 331 1.48 2.14 17.79
C LEU A 331 2.25 2.92 18.86
N ALA A 332 1.51 3.51 19.78
CA ALA A 332 2.02 4.41 20.81
C ALA A 332 1.64 3.91 22.21
N THR A 333 2.63 3.76 23.09
CA THR A 333 2.44 3.43 24.51
C THR A 333 3.13 4.51 25.33
N VAL A 334 2.48 5.02 26.37
CA VAL A 334 2.95 6.16 27.17
C VAL A 334 2.70 5.92 28.66
N LEU A 335 3.69 6.23 29.48
CA LEU A 335 3.65 6.13 30.93
C LEU A 335 2.86 7.28 31.54
N ALA A 336 2.17 7.03 32.66
CA ALA A 336 1.45 8.07 33.39
C ALA A 336 2.38 9.25 33.75
N GLY A 337 1.88 10.48 33.59
CA GLY A 337 2.64 11.72 33.77
C GLY A 337 3.38 12.23 32.51
N THR A 338 3.66 11.36 31.53
CA THR A 338 4.24 11.75 30.24
C THR A 338 3.14 12.20 29.27
N LYS A 339 3.34 13.31 28.56
CA LYS A 339 2.43 13.77 27.50
C LYS A 339 3.01 13.37 26.14
N LEU A 340 2.31 12.54 25.39
CA LEU A 340 2.71 12.14 24.04
C LEU A 340 1.67 12.62 23.02
N GLU A 341 2.14 13.17 21.92
CA GLU A 341 1.37 13.55 20.74
C GLU A 341 1.90 12.75 19.53
N VAL A 342 1.01 12.16 18.74
CA VAL A 342 1.33 11.50 17.46
C VAL A 342 0.45 12.13 16.40
N ASP A 343 1.05 12.65 15.33
CA ASP A 343 0.31 13.37 14.26
C ASP A 343 -0.56 14.51 14.83
N GLY A 344 -0.04 15.23 15.82
CA GLY A 344 -0.73 16.28 16.59
C GLY A 344 -1.84 15.80 17.52
N LYS A 345 -2.19 14.50 17.51
CA LYS A 345 -3.26 13.91 18.33
C LYS A 345 -2.68 13.45 19.67
N PRO A 346 -3.28 13.80 20.83
CA PRO A 346 -2.78 13.38 22.13
C PRO A 346 -3.00 11.88 22.33
N VAL A 347 -2.00 11.20 22.89
CA VAL A 347 -2.06 9.80 23.33
C VAL A 347 -2.44 9.79 24.81
N THR A 348 -3.64 9.33 25.12
CA THR A 348 -4.03 9.09 26.52
C THR A 348 -3.36 7.81 27.04
N PRO A 349 -2.77 7.82 28.26
CA PRO A 349 -2.38 6.59 28.92
C PRO A 349 -3.61 5.71 29.12
N ASN A 350 -3.59 4.48 28.63
CA ASN A 350 -4.65 3.52 28.91
C ASN A 350 -4.51 2.99 30.34
N ALA A 351 -5.62 2.70 31.03
CA ALA A 351 -5.63 2.35 32.45
C ALA A 351 -4.76 1.12 32.78
N ASP A 352 -4.70 0.14 31.88
CA ASP A 352 -3.88 -1.07 32.02
C ASP A 352 -2.41 -0.89 31.64
N ALA A 353 -2.00 0.31 31.18
CA ALA A 353 -0.65 0.74 30.76
C ALA A 353 0.06 -0.05 29.64
N ILE A 354 -0.37 -1.28 29.32
CA ILE A 354 0.35 -2.24 28.47
C ILE A 354 -0.08 -2.17 27.00
N ALA A 355 -1.37 -1.92 26.73
CA ALA A 355 -1.91 -1.92 25.36
C ALA A 355 -1.52 -0.61 24.61
N PRO A 356 -0.94 -0.70 23.40
CA PRO A 356 -0.63 0.49 22.59
C PRO A 356 -1.91 1.11 22.01
N VAL A 357 -1.99 2.44 22.06
CA VAL A 357 -2.94 3.24 21.27
C VAL A 357 -2.53 3.14 19.79
N ARG A 358 -3.51 2.91 18.91
CA ARG A 358 -3.30 2.66 17.48
C ARG A 358 -3.81 3.83 16.65
N PHE A 359 -2.92 4.40 15.85
CA PHE A 359 -3.22 5.40 14.83
C PHE A 359 -3.11 4.74 13.46
N ASP A 360 -4.24 4.53 12.79
CA ASP A 360 -4.27 3.91 11.46
C ASP A 360 -4.24 4.95 10.35
N TYR A 361 -3.50 4.63 9.28
CA TYR A 361 -3.36 5.44 8.07
C TYR A 361 -3.66 4.56 6.86
N ASP A 362 -4.70 4.93 6.11
CA ASP A 362 -5.00 4.30 4.83
C ASP A 362 -3.83 4.48 3.85
N VAL A 363 -3.52 3.42 3.11
CA VAL A 363 -2.54 3.41 2.01
C VAL A 363 -3.09 2.76 0.75
N THR A 364 -4.42 2.54 0.68
CA THR A 364 -5.12 1.91 -0.45
C THR A 364 -4.80 2.57 -1.78
N ALA A 365 -4.67 3.90 -1.82
CA ALA A 365 -4.31 4.65 -3.02
C ALA A 365 -2.87 4.37 -3.47
N GLU A 366 -1.89 4.38 -2.55
CA GLU A 366 -0.48 4.14 -2.83
C GLU A 366 -0.18 2.70 -3.28
N VAL A 367 -0.97 1.74 -2.78
CA VAL A 367 -0.90 0.32 -3.17
C VAL A 367 -1.86 -0.06 -4.31
N SER A 368 -2.55 0.90 -4.92
CA SER A 368 -3.42 0.67 -6.08
C SER A 368 -2.70 0.90 -7.41
N GLY A 369 -3.18 0.21 -8.45
CA GLY A 369 -2.75 0.37 -9.85
C GLY A 369 -1.69 -0.63 -10.32
N PRO A 370 -1.49 -0.76 -11.65
CA PRO A 370 -0.48 -1.64 -12.22
C PRO A 370 0.93 -1.09 -12.01
N GLU A 371 1.86 -1.96 -11.59
CA GLU A 371 3.27 -1.64 -11.42
C GLU A 371 4.11 -2.92 -11.65
N ALA A 372 5.10 -2.83 -12.53
CA ALA A 372 5.95 -3.94 -12.93
C ALA A 372 7.10 -4.21 -11.94
N THR A 373 7.40 -3.25 -11.06
CA THR A 373 8.60 -3.22 -10.22
C THR A 373 8.27 -3.13 -8.72
N VAL A 374 9.25 -3.36 -7.85
CA VAL A 374 9.08 -3.13 -6.40
C VAL A 374 9.20 -1.63 -6.14
N LYS A 375 8.06 -0.96 -5.96
CA LYS A 375 7.97 0.44 -5.52
C LYS A 375 7.90 0.48 -4.00
N THR A 376 8.65 1.38 -3.35
CA THR A 376 8.55 1.57 -1.89
C THR A 376 7.26 2.33 -1.51
N LEU A 377 6.53 1.82 -0.52
CA LEU A 377 5.57 2.57 0.28
C LEU A 377 6.34 3.25 1.42
N GLU A 378 6.18 4.55 1.56
CA GLU A 378 6.86 5.38 2.56
C GLU A 378 5.85 6.29 3.26
N ARG A 379 5.81 6.22 4.59
CA ARG A 379 5.01 7.10 5.45
C ARG A 379 5.88 7.58 6.61
N SER A 380 6.04 8.88 6.77
CA SER A 380 6.62 9.47 7.98
C SER A 380 5.52 10.12 8.81
N VAL A 381 5.46 9.78 10.09
CA VAL A 381 4.47 10.31 11.05
C VAL A 381 5.21 11.04 12.18
N PRO A 382 5.02 12.35 12.36
CA PRO A 382 5.69 13.10 13.43
C PRO A 382 5.11 12.73 14.80
N TYR A 383 5.97 12.74 15.82
CA TYR A 383 5.56 12.63 17.21
C TYR A 383 6.31 13.64 18.09
N LYS A 384 5.70 13.99 19.22
CA LYS A 384 6.22 14.91 20.23
C LYS A 384 5.90 14.38 21.62
N ALA A 385 6.91 14.15 22.42
CA ALA A 385 6.79 13.76 23.82
C ALA A 385 7.24 14.91 24.73
N THR A 386 6.60 15.03 25.88
CA THR A 386 7.02 15.89 26.98
C THR A 386 7.02 15.04 28.25
N SER A 387 8.20 14.88 28.85
CA SER A 387 8.42 14.05 30.04
C SER A 387 7.68 14.58 31.27
N ALA A 388 7.60 13.75 32.32
CA ALA A 388 7.14 14.20 33.64
C ALA A 388 8.02 15.33 34.22
N SER A 389 9.28 15.41 33.80
CA SER A 389 10.23 16.49 34.12
C SER A 389 10.14 17.72 33.21
N GLY A 390 9.22 17.74 32.23
CA GLY A 390 9.01 18.86 31.30
C GLY A 390 9.99 18.94 30.12
N ALA A 391 10.89 17.97 29.96
CA ALA A 391 11.79 17.88 28.82
C ALA A 391 11.00 17.47 27.56
N VAL A 392 11.17 18.22 26.47
CA VAL A 392 10.47 17.98 25.20
C VAL A 392 11.38 17.23 24.24
N GLN A 393 10.89 16.10 23.71
CA GLN A 393 11.52 15.34 22.63
C GLN A 393 10.59 15.32 21.42
N GLN A 394 11.16 15.41 20.22
CA GLN A 394 10.43 15.31 18.95
C GLN A 394 11.11 14.30 18.04
N GLY A 395 10.35 13.68 17.16
CA GLY A 395 10.86 12.73 16.18
C GLY A 395 9.83 12.37 15.13
N GLN A 396 10.18 11.36 14.32
CA GLN A 396 9.29 10.80 13.30
C GLN A 396 9.32 9.27 13.39
N VAL A 397 8.18 8.63 13.16
CA VAL A 397 8.08 7.20 12.89
C VAL A 397 8.01 7.03 11.38
N GLU A 398 9.06 6.45 10.80
CA GLU A 398 9.14 6.13 9.38
C GLU A 398 8.71 4.67 9.16
N VAL A 399 7.70 4.46 8.31
CA VAL A 399 7.29 3.13 7.82
C VAL A 399 7.70 3.04 6.36
N ARG A 400 8.69 2.19 6.07
CA ARG A 400 9.15 1.87 4.71
C ARG A 400 8.91 0.38 4.45
N ILE A 401 8.28 0.05 3.34
CA ILE A 401 8.07 -1.34 2.91
C ILE A 401 7.98 -1.42 1.38
N GLY A 402 8.54 -2.47 0.77
CA GLY A 402 8.35 -2.71 -0.65
C GLY A 402 6.89 -3.04 -0.97
N ILE A 403 6.33 -2.53 -2.05
CA ILE A 403 4.99 -2.91 -2.52
C ILE A 403 5.14 -4.00 -3.57
N THR A 404 4.33 -5.06 -3.46
CA THR A 404 4.34 -6.20 -4.40
C THR A 404 4.17 -5.71 -5.86
N PRO A 405 4.95 -6.22 -6.84
CA PRO A 405 4.70 -5.98 -8.26
C PRO A 405 3.42 -6.69 -8.72
N LEU A 406 2.59 -6.04 -9.53
CA LEU A 406 1.42 -6.66 -10.16
C LEU A 406 1.04 -5.91 -11.45
N ILE A 407 0.82 -6.67 -12.52
CA ILE A 407 0.28 -6.21 -13.80
C ILE A 407 -0.90 -7.12 -14.16
N VAL A 408 -1.98 -6.53 -14.67
CA VAL A 408 -3.03 -7.25 -15.40
C VAL A 408 -2.83 -6.93 -16.89
N ASP A 409 -2.40 -7.92 -17.66
CA ASP A 409 -2.15 -7.79 -19.10
C ASP A 409 -3.47 -7.87 -19.90
N ALA A 410 -4.42 -8.70 -19.46
CA ALA A 410 -5.78 -8.80 -20.01
C ALA A 410 -6.83 -8.89 -18.88
N PRO A 411 -8.00 -8.22 -18.98
CA PRO A 411 -8.44 -7.39 -20.11
C PRO A 411 -7.90 -5.96 -20.11
N GLY A 412 -7.16 -5.57 -19.05
CA GLY A 412 -6.87 -4.18 -18.74
C GLY A 412 -7.86 -3.61 -17.72
N ALA A 413 -8.07 -2.29 -17.74
CA ALA A 413 -8.89 -1.60 -16.73
C ALA A 413 -10.41 -1.73 -16.95
N SER A 414 -10.84 -1.72 -18.20
CA SER A 414 -12.25 -1.71 -18.62
C SER A 414 -12.43 -2.50 -19.93
N ILE A 415 -13.53 -3.25 -20.03
CA ILE A 415 -13.94 -3.98 -21.25
C ILE A 415 -15.47 -4.19 -21.27
N VAL A 416 -16.04 -4.33 -22.47
CA VAL A 416 -17.44 -4.69 -22.73
C VAL A 416 -17.47 -5.96 -23.58
N VAL A 417 -18.10 -7.03 -23.10
CA VAL A 417 -18.11 -8.36 -23.74
C VAL A 417 -19.51 -8.96 -23.80
N GLY A 418 -19.79 -9.84 -24.76
CA GLY A 418 -21.02 -10.65 -24.78
C GLY A 418 -20.90 -12.00 -24.06
N GLY A 419 -19.66 -12.45 -23.80
CA GLY A 419 -19.35 -13.75 -23.20
C GLY A 419 -19.87 -13.89 -21.76
N LYS A 420 -20.09 -15.15 -21.33
CA LYS A 420 -20.46 -15.48 -19.94
C LYS A 420 -19.26 -15.58 -18.99
N GLU A 421 -18.05 -15.54 -19.53
CA GLU A 421 -16.78 -15.61 -18.80
C GLU A 421 -15.86 -14.46 -19.26
N LEU A 422 -14.95 -14.06 -18.37
CA LEU A 422 -13.84 -13.16 -18.61
C LEU A 422 -12.52 -13.89 -18.29
N VAL A 423 -11.50 -13.74 -19.13
CA VAL A 423 -10.13 -14.11 -18.73
C VAL A 423 -9.47 -12.89 -18.09
N ILE A 424 -9.00 -13.04 -16.86
CA ILE A 424 -8.09 -12.09 -16.22
C ILE A 424 -6.72 -12.75 -16.13
N ALA A 425 -5.73 -12.16 -16.79
CA ALA A 425 -4.38 -12.69 -16.89
C ALA A 425 -3.33 -11.59 -16.69
N GLY A 426 -2.15 -11.96 -16.20
CA GLY A 426 -1.12 -10.99 -15.86
C GLY A 426 0.09 -11.59 -15.15
N ARG A 427 0.83 -10.74 -14.43
CA ARG A 427 2.11 -11.07 -13.80
C ARG A 427 2.25 -10.41 -12.42
N THR A 428 2.85 -11.12 -11.47
CA THR A 428 3.26 -10.65 -10.13
C THR A 428 4.69 -11.14 -9.85
N ALA A 429 5.30 -10.76 -8.73
CA ALA A 429 6.56 -11.37 -8.29
C ALA A 429 6.40 -12.90 -8.07
N PRO A 430 7.39 -13.72 -8.47
CA PRO A 430 7.45 -15.14 -8.10
C PRO A 430 7.34 -15.34 -6.58
N GLY A 431 6.63 -16.39 -6.17
CA GLY A 431 6.39 -16.69 -4.75
C GLY A 431 5.35 -15.79 -4.05
N ALA A 432 4.75 -14.82 -4.74
CA ALA A 432 3.60 -14.09 -4.20
C ALA A 432 2.35 -14.99 -4.13
N ALA A 433 1.46 -14.72 -3.18
CA ALA A 433 0.09 -15.23 -3.21
C ALA A 433 -0.82 -14.24 -3.97
N LEU A 434 -1.70 -14.76 -4.83
CA LEU A 434 -2.63 -13.96 -5.63
C LEU A 434 -4.08 -14.33 -5.31
N LYS A 435 -4.94 -13.31 -5.21
CA LYS A 435 -6.40 -13.45 -5.14
C LYS A 435 -7.08 -12.59 -6.21
N ILE A 436 -8.22 -13.07 -6.71
CA ILE A 436 -9.13 -12.33 -7.59
C ILE A 436 -10.52 -12.39 -6.94
N GLY A 437 -10.98 -11.25 -6.44
CA GLY A 437 -12.07 -11.23 -5.45
C GLY A 437 -11.69 -12.08 -4.23
N GLY A 438 -12.58 -13.00 -3.84
CA GLY A 438 -12.30 -13.97 -2.77
C GLY A 438 -11.47 -15.19 -3.20
N GLN A 439 -11.32 -15.46 -4.51
CA GLN A 439 -10.72 -16.69 -5.02
C GLN A 439 -9.18 -16.60 -5.05
N ALA A 440 -8.49 -17.59 -4.47
CA ALA A 440 -7.05 -17.75 -4.65
C ALA A 440 -6.71 -18.28 -6.06
N VAL A 441 -5.65 -17.76 -6.67
CA VAL A 441 -5.22 -18.09 -8.02
C VAL A 441 -3.78 -18.60 -8.00
N THR A 442 -3.53 -19.72 -8.69
CA THR A 442 -2.20 -20.32 -8.84
C THR A 442 -1.32 -19.50 -9.78
N LEU A 443 -0.04 -19.35 -9.42
CA LEU A 443 0.99 -18.76 -10.29
C LEU A 443 1.82 -19.84 -10.98
N ASP A 444 2.44 -19.50 -12.13
CA ASP A 444 3.58 -20.24 -12.67
C ASP A 444 4.90 -19.87 -11.94
N ALA A 445 6.01 -20.50 -12.32
CA ALA A 445 7.32 -20.25 -11.72
C ALA A 445 7.84 -18.81 -11.97
N GLU A 446 7.39 -18.18 -13.07
CA GLU A 446 7.71 -16.80 -13.44
C GLU A 446 6.75 -15.78 -12.80
N GLY A 447 5.80 -16.21 -11.97
CA GLY A 447 4.83 -15.35 -11.29
C GLY A 447 3.67 -14.89 -12.19
N ARG A 448 3.46 -15.51 -13.35
CA ARG A 448 2.30 -15.24 -14.22
C ARG A 448 1.05 -15.95 -13.71
N PHE A 449 -0.11 -15.44 -14.09
CA PHE A 449 -1.40 -16.02 -13.75
C PHE A 449 -2.42 -15.90 -14.89
N VAL A 450 -3.38 -16.82 -14.86
CA VAL A 450 -4.55 -16.85 -15.75
C VAL A 450 -5.73 -17.32 -14.93
N SER A 451 -6.84 -16.59 -14.97
CA SER A 451 -8.06 -16.95 -14.25
C SER A 451 -9.29 -16.68 -15.10
N LYS A 452 -10.21 -17.63 -15.13
CA LYS A 452 -11.54 -17.45 -15.71
C LYS A 452 -12.50 -16.99 -14.63
N GLN A 453 -13.19 -15.88 -14.86
CA GLN A 453 -14.16 -15.30 -13.95
C GLN A 453 -15.54 -15.27 -14.60
N PRO A 454 -16.62 -15.72 -13.93
CA PRO A 454 -17.97 -15.69 -14.47
C PRO A 454 -18.51 -14.26 -14.54
N LEU A 455 -19.39 -13.99 -15.51
CA LEU A 455 -19.98 -12.67 -15.73
C LEU A 455 -21.52 -12.70 -15.69
N VAL A 456 -22.10 -11.91 -14.78
CA VAL A 456 -23.53 -11.55 -14.82
C VAL A 456 -23.76 -10.44 -15.84
N VAL A 457 -24.96 -10.32 -16.41
CA VAL A 457 -25.31 -9.22 -17.33
C VAL A 457 -25.30 -7.89 -16.57
N GLY A 458 -24.74 -6.84 -17.18
CA GLY A 458 -24.45 -5.57 -16.51
C GLY A 458 -22.98 -5.46 -16.09
N ASP A 459 -22.71 -4.58 -15.13
CA ASP A 459 -21.33 -4.28 -14.69
C ASP A 459 -20.82 -5.31 -13.67
N ASN A 460 -19.61 -5.81 -13.90
CA ASN A 460 -18.87 -6.73 -13.03
C ASN A 460 -17.57 -6.04 -12.61
N ALA A 461 -17.11 -6.28 -11.38
CA ALA A 461 -15.86 -5.72 -10.86
C ALA A 461 -15.08 -6.77 -10.07
N PHE A 462 -13.78 -6.85 -10.32
CA PHE A 462 -12.87 -7.82 -9.71
C PHE A 462 -11.68 -7.10 -9.07
N ASN A 463 -11.49 -7.32 -7.77
CA ASN A 463 -10.30 -6.84 -7.05
C ASN A 463 -9.20 -7.90 -7.17
N VAL A 464 -8.20 -7.65 -8.01
CA VAL A 464 -6.98 -8.46 -8.12
C VAL A 464 -6.01 -8.00 -7.05
N ARG A 465 -5.61 -8.91 -6.15
CA ARG A 465 -4.72 -8.63 -5.01
C ARG A 465 -3.52 -9.56 -5.02
N ALA A 466 -2.32 -9.02 -5.18
CA ALA A 466 -1.07 -9.73 -4.95
C ALA A 466 -0.51 -9.41 -3.56
N THR A 467 0.08 -10.40 -2.90
CA THR A 467 0.77 -10.28 -1.60
C THR A 467 2.03 -11.12 -1.59
N LEU A 468 3.19 -10.50 -1.41
CA LEU A 468 4.48 -11.16 -1.17
C LEU A 468 4.88 -11.01 0.31
N GLN A 469 5.69 -11.92 0.84
CA GLN A 469 6.23 -11.80 2.21
C GLN A 469 7.06 -10.51 2.36
N ASP A 470 6.98 -9.88 3.53
CA ASP A 470 7.70 -8.64 3.88
C ASP A 470 7.43 -7.45 2.92
N HIS A 471 6.32 -7.53 2.17
CA HIS A 471 5.86 -6.50 1.25
C HIS A 471 4.42 -6.05 1.56
N ALA A 472 4.08 -4.83 1.17
CA ALA A 472 2.71 -4.37 1.07
C ALA A 472 1.98 -5.10 -0.09
N PRO A 473 0.65 -5.31 0.01
CA PRO A 473 -0.14 -5.86 -1.10
C PRO A 473 -0.08 -4.93 -2.32
N ARG A 474 -0.51 -5.43 -3.48
CA ARG A 474 -0.86 -4.59 -4.64
C ARG A 474 -2.27 -4.87 -5.10
N LEU A 475 -3.04 -3.82 -5.36
CA LEU A 475 -4.45 -3.88 -5.73
C LEU A 475 -4.66 -3.36 -7.16
N ILE A 476 -5.34 -4.13 -7.99
CA ILE A 476 -5.84 -3.68 -9.30
C ILE A 476 -7.33 -4.01 -9.37
N ARG A 477 -8.17 -2.99 -9.58
CA ARG A 477 -9.58 -3.16 -9.88
C ARG A 477 -9.77 -3.32 -11.38
N VAL A 478 -10.21 -4.49 -11.81
CA VAL A 478 -10.64 -4.79 -13.18
C VAL A 478 -12.16 -4.59 -13.26
N VAL A 479 -12.63 -3.85 -14.26
CA VAL A 479 -14.07 -3.67 -14.52
C VAL A 479 -14.43 -4.28 -15.87
N ALA A 480 -15.54 -5.01 -15.94
CA ALA A 480 -16.04 -5.60 -17.18
C ALA A 480 -17.56 -5.50 -17.24
N ARG A 481 -18.11 -4.91 -18.31
CA ARG A 481 -19.56 -4.94 -18.55
C ARG A 481 -19.89 -6.12 -19.46
N ARG A 482 -20.78 -7.00 -19.01
CA ARG A 482 -21.35 -8.02 -19.89
C ARG A 482 -22.63 -7.49 -20.53
N SER A 483 -22.62 -7.40 -21.85
CA SER A 483 -23.78 -6.98 -22.63
C SER A 483 -24.66 -8.18 -23.01
N ASP A 484 -25.97 -7.97 -22.97
CA ASP A 484 -26.99 -8.79 -23.64
C ASP A 484 -27.13 -8.44 -25.14
N ASN A 485 -26.78 -7.21 -25.52
CA ASN A 485 -26.91 -6.70 -26.88
C ASN A 485 -25.73 -5.77 -27.23
N LEU A 486 -24.71 -6.36 -27.85
CA LEU A 486 -23.48 -5.65 -28.24
C LEU A 486 -23.71 -4.56 -29.30
N ASP A 487 -24.70 -4.71 -30.19
CA ASP A 487 -25.01 -3.70 -31.22
C ASP A 487 -25.62 -2.43 -30.62
N ARG A 488 -26.50 -2.58 -29.61
CA ARG A 488 -27.04 -1.45 -28.81
C ARG A 488 -25.91 -0.72 -28.07
N ASP A 489 -24.99 -1.47 -27.47
CA ASP A 489 -23.85 -0.90 -26.76
C ASP A 489 -22.85 -0.23 -27.71
N ALA A 490 -22.68 -0.75 -28.94
CA ALA A 490 -21.92 -0.12 -30.02
C ALA A 490 -22.55 1.19 -30.50
N ALA A 491 -23.87 1.23 -30.69
CA ALA A 491 -24.58 2.46 -31.03
C ALA A 491 -24.44 3.55 -29.95
N LEU A 492 -24.56 3.17 -28.67
CA LEU A 492 -24.31 4.07 -27.54
C LEU A 492 -22.85 4.55 -27.53
N ALA A 493 -21.88 3.65 -27.64
CA ALA A 493 -20.46 3.99 -27.66
C ALA A 493 -20.09 4.94 -28.81
N ARG A 494 -20.74 4.80 -29.97
CA ARG A 494 -20.61 5.72 -31.11
C ARG A 494 -21.14 7.12 -30.80
N SER A 495 -22.26 7.25 -30.08
CA SER A 495 -22.77 8.56 -29.64
C SER A 495 -21.92 9.23 -28.54
N MET A 496 -21.16 8.44 -27.77
CA MET A 496 -20.25 8.93 -26.72
C MET A 496 -18.81 9.18 -27.23
N ALA A 497 -18.57 9.00 -28.52
CA ALA A 497 -17.24 9.21 -29.12
C ALA A 497 -16.84 10.69 -29.06
N GLN A 498 -15.67 10.96 -28.49
CA GLN A 498 -15.16 12.31 -28.27
C GLN A 498 -14.31 12.83 -29.44
N ALA A 499 -13.83 11.93 -30.30
CA ALA A 499 -13.04 12.27 -31.49
C ALA A 499 -13.27 11.25 -32.61
N SER A 500 -13.24 11.71 -33.86
CA SER A 500 -13.12 10.87 -35.04
C SER A 500 -11.65 10.56 -35.37
N TYR A 501 -11.40 9.58 -36.23
CA TYR A 501 -10.06 9.32 -36.76
C TYR A 501 -9.44 10.54 -37.46
N ALA A 502 -10.25 11.38 -38.13
CA ALA A 502 -9.75 12.58 -38.80
C ALA A 502 -9.26 13.64 -37.79
N ASP A 503 -9.97 13.85 -36.69
CA ASP A 503 -9.55 14.76 -35.61
C ASP A 503 -8.23 14.30 -35.00
N VAL A 504 -8.08 12.99 -34.82
CA VAL A 504 -6.91 12.32 -34.24
C VAL A 504 -5.68 12.44 -35.14
N VAL A 505 -5.84 12.38 -36.46
CA VAL A 505 -4.74 12.62 -37.42
C VAL A 505 -4.38 14.11 -37.51
N ASN A 506 -5.36 15.01 -37.38
CA ASN A 506 -5.14 16.46 -37.45
C ASN A 506 -4.53 17.05 -36.16
N ALA A 507 -4.84 16.46 -34.99
CA ALA A 507 -4.37 16.92 -33.68
C ALA A 507 -3.95 15.74 -32.78
N PRO A 508 -2.85 15.03 -33.12
CA PRO A 508 -2.50 13.76 -32.49
C PRO A 508 -2.24 13.85 -30.98
N GLU A 509 -1.36 14.75 -30.53
CA GLU A 509 -1.00 14.87 -29.11
C GLU A 509 -2.19 15.35 -28.26
N ALA A 510 -3.02 16.25 -28.80
CA ALA A 510 -4.25 16.74 -28.16
C ALA A 510 -5.42 15.74 -28.20
N SER A 511 -5.23 14.56 -28.80
CA SER A 511 -6.23 13.49 -28.87
C SER A 511 -5.97 12.33 -27.92
N VAL A 512 -4.79 12.26 -27.29
CA VAL A 512 -4.45 11.20 -26.33
C VAL A 512 -5.42 11.24 -25.13
N GLY A 513 -5.89 10.07 -24.71
CA GLY A 513 -6.87 9.90 -23.64
C GLY A 513 -8.34 10.09 -24.04
N ARG A 514 -8.64 10.69 -25.20
CA ARG A 514 -10.02 10.82 -25.72
C ARG A 514 -10.57 9.47 -26.17
N THR A 515 -11.89 9.30 -26.07
CA THR A 515 -12.61 8.15 -26.62
C THR A 515 -12.82 8.31 -28.13
N LEU A 516 -12.37 7.32 -28.91
CA LEU A 516 -12.48 7.24 -30.36
C LEU A 516 -13.52 6.20 -30.76
N TRP A 517 -14.20 6.44 -31.89
CA TRP A 517 -15.00 5.44 -32.59
C TRP A 517 -14.37 5.10 -33.96
N LEU A 518 -14.18 3.81 -34.21
CA LEU A 518 -13.56 3.29 -35.43
C LEU A 518 -14.50 2.28 -36.11
N GLN A 519 -14.53 2.28 -37.45
CA GLN A 519 -15.31 1.34 -38.25
C GLN A 519 -14.54 1.00 -39.53
N GLY A 520 -14.31 -0.27 -39.82
CA GLY A 520 -13.47 -0.68 -40.95
C GLY A 520 -13.36 -2.20 -41.14
N PRO A 521 -12.94 -2.68 -42.32
CA PRO A 521 -12.47 -4.06 -42.46
C PRO A 521 -11.20 -4.29 -41.62
N LEU A 522 -11.11 -5.48 -41.04
CA LEU A 522 -9.93 -5.99 -40.36
C LEU A 522 -8.80 -6.25 -41.38
N PHE A 523 -7.69 -5.52 -41.26
CA PHE A 523 -6.54 -5.65 -42.15
C PHE A 523 -5.56 -6.74 -41.68
N ASP A 524 -5.32 -6.84 -40.38
CA ASP A 524 -4.50 -7.88 -39.74
C ASP A 524 -4.99 -8.13 -38.31
N ALA A 525 -4.77 -9.33 -37.78
CA ALA A 525 -5.13 -9.70 -36.40
C ALA A 525 -4.11 -10.67 -35.82
N ARG A 526 -3.71 -10.41 -34.57
CA ARG A 526 -2.72 -11.22 -33.84
C ARG A 526 -3.17 -11.38 -32.39
N HIS A 527 -2.75 -12.47 -31.76
CA HIS A 527 -2.90 -12.67 -30.32
C HIS A 527 -1.61 -12.23 -29.62
N ASP A 528 -1.75 -11.54 -28.49
CA ASP A 528 -0.67 -11.12 -27.60
C ASP A 528 -1.04 -11.56 -26.19
N GLY A 529 -0.66 -12.80 -25.85
CA GLY A 529 -1.25 -13.54 -24.75
C GLY A 529 -2.77 -13.62 -24.87
N TYR A 530 -3.46 -13.19 -23.82
CA TYR A 530 -4.93 -13.20 -23.68
C TYR A 530 -5.64 -11.96 -24.26
N SER A 531 -4.91 -11.10 -24.99
CA SER A 531 -5.46 -9.96 -25.73
C SER A 531 -5.35 -10.17 -27.24
N SER A 532 -6.25 -9.57 -28.00
CA SER A 532 -6.14 -9.48 -29.47
C SER A 532 -5.67 -8.09 -29.90
N VAL A 533 -4.63 -8.07 -30.73
CA VAL A 533 -4.10 -6.88 -31.41
C VAL A 533 -4.60 -6.88 -32.84
N LEU A 534 -5.48 -5.94 -33.14
CA LEU A 534 -6.15 -5.79 -34.42
C LEU A 534 -5.56 -4.59 -35.17
N LEU A 535 -5.53 -4.65 -36.49
CA LEU A 535 -5.22 -3.52 -37.35
C LEU A 535 -6.42 -3.27 -38.26
N LEU A 536 -7.09 -2.14 -38.11
CA LEU A 536 -8.29 -1.78 -38.88
C LEU A 536 -7.93 -0.78 -39.98
N ASP A 537 -8.51 -0.94 -41.17
CA ASP A 537 -8.50 0.09 -42.22
C ASP A 537 -9.75 0.97 -42.06
N VAL A 538 -9.60 2.16 -41.50
CA VAL A 538 -10.72 2.96 -40.99
C VAL A 538 -11.46 3.67 -42.13
N LYS A 539 -12.70 3.25 -42.38
CA LYS A 539 -13.57 3.84 -43.41
C LYS A 539 -13.73 5.34 -43.18
N ASN A 540 -13.57 6.10 -44.26
CA ASN A 540 -13.64 7.57 -44.28
C ASN A 540 -12.60 8.31 -43.42
N GLY A 541 -11.58 7.61 -42.88
CA GLY A 541 -10.57 8.22 -42.01
C GLY A 541 -9.61 9.17 -42.73
N CYS A 542 -9.33 8.96 -44.01
CA CYS A 542 -8.29 9.68 -44.76
C CYS A 542 -8.56 9.72 -46.27
N LYS A 543 -7.99 10.72 -46.96
CA LYS A 543 -8.20 10.94 -48.42
C LYS A 543 -7.47 9.94 -49.34
N LYS A 544 -6.49 9.19 -48.82
CA LYS A 544 -5.70 8.19 -49.54
C LYS A 544 -5.43 7.01 -48.60
N GLY A 545 -6.11 5.89 -48.82
CA GLY A 545 -6.02 4.72 -47.94
C GLY A 545 -4.72 3.91 -48.07
N PRO A 546 -4.51 2.90 -47.21
CA PRO A 546 -5.35 2.56 -46.06
C PRO A 546 -5.20 3.58 -44.92
N CYS A 547 -6.23 3.71 -44.09
CA CYS A 547 -6.29 4.61 -42.94
C CYS A 547 -6.13 3.76 -41.66
N LEU A 548 -4.91 3.29 -41.40
CA LEU A 548 -4.65 2.24 -40.41
C LEU A 548 -4.82 2.72 -38.95
N ALA A 549 -5.52 1.94 -38.13
CA ALA A 549 -5.58 2.10 -36.68
C ALA A 549 -5.28 0.78 -35.96
N LYS A 550 -4.35 0.80 -35.00
CA LYS A 550 -4.01 -0.35 -34.15
C LYS A 550 -4.97 -0.37 -32.96
N VAL A 551 -5.71 -1.45 -32.79
CA VAL A 551 -6.68 -1.62 -31.70
C VAL A 551 -6.23 -2.79 -30.82
N ILE A 552 -5.99 -2.51 -29.54
CA ILE A 552 -5.69 -3.52 -28.51
C ILE A 552 -7.00 -3.80 -27.76
N TYR A 553 -7.48 -5.04 -27.83
CA TYR A 553 -8.72 -5.48 -27.18
C TYR A 553 -8.41 -6.58 -26.17
N GLY A 554 -8.90 -6.41 -24.94
CA GLY A 554 -8.56 -7.25 -23.77
C GLY A 554 -9.21 -8.64 -23.73
N ALA A 555 -9.55 -9.22 -24.87
CA ALA A 555 -10.08 -10.57 -24.98
C ALA A 555 -9.63 -11.21 -26.30
N GLU A 556 -9.51 -12.54 -26.29
CA GLU A 556 -9.20 -13.34 -27.48
C GLU A 556 -10.37 -13.31 -28.49
N THR A 557 -10.07 -13.03 -29.77
CA THR A 557 -11.08 -12.98 -30.83
C THR A 557 -10.62 -13.66 -32.10
N ALA A 558 -11.39 -14.64 -32.59
CA ALA A 558 -11.14 -15.34 -33.85
C ALA A 558 -11.87 -14.65 -35.02
N TRP A 559 -11.33 -13.53 -35.52
CA TRP A 559 -11.89 -12.77 -36.64
C TRP A 559 -11.03 -12.86 -37.90
N GLU A 560 -11.67 -13.13 -39.03
CA GLU A 560 -11.03 -13.27 -40.34
C GLU A 560 -10.68 -11.91 -40.95
N LYS A 561 -9.55 -11.85 -41.66
CA LYS A 561 -9.14 -10.68 -42.46
C LYS A 561 -10.24 -10.30 -43.46
N GLY A 562 -10.51 -9.00 -43.57
CA GLY A 562 -11.58 -8.43 -44.38
C GLY A 562 -12.92 -8.31 -43.64
N ARG A 563 -13.11 -8.97 -42.47
CA ARG A 563 -14.33 -8.82 -41.68
C ARG A 563 -14.53 -7.36 -41.27
N ALA A 564 -15.72 -6.80 -41.56
CA ALA A 564 -16.09 -5.49 -41.06
C ALA A 564 -16.23 -5.54 -39.53
N LEU A 565 -15.47 -4.71 -38.82
CA LEU A 565 -15.53 -4.51 -37.38
C LEU A 565 -15.91 -3.06 -37.04
N GLN A 566 -16.39 -2.87 -35.82
CA GLN A 566 -16.57 -1.56 -35.17
C GLN A 566 -15.88 -1.61 -33.80
N ALA A 567 -15.17 -0.56 -33.43
CA ALA A 567 -14.41 -0.51 -32.18
C ALA A 567 -14.56 0.84 -31.47
N SER A 568 -14.64 0.82 -30.15
CA SER A 568 -14.66 2.00 -29.30
C SER A 568 -13.67 1.86 -28.15
N GLY A 569 -12.95 2.94 -27.84
CA GLY A 569 -12.05 3.00 -26.69
C GLY A 569 -11.12 4.21 -26.73
N LYS A 570 -10.13 4.24 -25.85
CA LYS A 570 -9.27 5.42 -25.65
C LYS A 570 -8.01 5.36 -26.49
N LEU A 571 -7.66 6.47 -27.13
CA LEU A 571 -6.35 6.64 -27.77
C LEU A 571 -5.26 6.67 -26.70
N VAL A 572 -4.33 5.73 -26.72
CA VAL A 572 -3.24 5.63 -25.74
C VAL A 572 -2.01 6.39 -26.21
N ARG A 573 -1.64 6.23 -27.49
CA ARG A 573 -0.47 6.83 -28.13
C ARG A 573 -0.55 6.64 -29.66
N PHE A 574 0.53 6.96 -30.34
CA PHE A 574 0.79 6.54 -31.72
C PHE A 574 1.95 5.56 -31.76
N VAL A 575 2.00 4.73 -32.80
CA VAL A 575 3.13 3.88 -33.16
C VAL A 575 3.53 4.14 -34.61
N ASP A 576 4.80 3.94 -34.95
CA ASP A 576 5.27 4.17 -36.31
C ASP A 576 4.70 3.11 -37.28
N GLY A 577 4.28 3.57 -38.46
CA GLY A 577 3.73 2.75 -39.53
C GLY A 577 4.79 2.12 -40.43
N PRO A 578 4.38 1.27 -41.38
CA PRO A 578 5.28 0.64 -42.35
C PRO A 578 5.88 1.62 -43.36
N ARG A 579 5.37 2.86 -43.45
CA ARG A 579 5.90 3.93 -44.29
C ARG A 579 6.58 5.00 -43.43
N SER A 580 7.70 5.55 -43.91
CA SER A 580 8.40 6.63 -43.20
C SER A 580 7.48 7.83 -42.96
N GLY A 581 7.37 8.27 -41.71
CA GLY A 581 6.50 9.38 -41.28
C GLY A 581 5.02 9.04 -41.08
N GLU A 582 4.58 7.80 -41.34
CA GLU A 582 3.22 7.34 -41.03
C GLU A 582 3.10 7.06 -39.53
N ARG A 583 2.15 7.72 -38.83
CA ARG A 583 1.86 7.49 -37.41
C ARG A 583 0.49 6.84 -37.26
N ILE A 584 0.47 5.58 -36.82
CA ILE A 584 -0.73 4.78 -36.61
C ILE A 584 -1.25 5.03 -35.18
N PRO A 585 -2.51 5.48 -34.98
CA PRO A 585 -3.09 5.59 -33.64
C PRO A 585 -3.22 4.21 -32.98
N GLU A 586 -2.78 4.10 -31.72
CA GLU A 586 -2.94 2.92 -30.87
C GLU A 586 -4.07 3.15 -29.86
N VAL A 587 -5.19 2.47 -30.07
CA VAL A 587 -6.42 2.55 -29.26
C VAL A 587 -6.53 1.33 -28.36
N ARG A 588 -6.72 1.53 -27.06
CA ARG A 588 -7.16 0.46 -26.15
C ARG A 588 -8.68 0.41 -26.20
N ALA A 589 -9.23 -0.62 -26.83
CA ALA A 589 -10.66 -0.78 -27.00
C ALA A 589 -11.32 -1.29 -25.73
N ASP A 590 -12.33 -0.54 -25.26
CA ASP A 590 -13.30 -1.02 -24.28
C ASP A 590 -14.29 -1.98 -24.96
N LEU A 591 -14.66 -1.73 -26.22
CA LEU A 591 -15.64 -2.53 -26.98
C LEU A 591 -15.14 -2.78 -28.41
N VAL A 592 -15.24 -4.02 -28.89
CA VAL A 592 -15.12 -4.36 -30.31
C VAL A 592 -16.26 -5.30 -30.70
N VAL A 593 -16.94 -4.99 -31.81
CA VAL A 593 -18.04 -5.80 -32.35
C VAL A 593 -17.80 -6.14 -33.82
N ALA A 594 -18.26 -7.31 -34.24
CA ALA A 594 -18.35 -7.64 -35.66
C ALA A 594 -19.52 -6.87 -36.26
N GLY A 595 -19.28 -6.08 -37.30
CA GLY A 595 -20.35 -5.38 -38.00
C GLY A 595 -21.36 -6.36 -38.60
N GLY A 596 -22.64 -5.96 -38.60
CA GLY A 596 -23.66 -6.54 -39.48
C GLY A 596 -23.22 -6.54 -40.94
N LYS A 597 -23.72 -7.50 -41.71
CA LYS A 597 -23.47 -7.61 -43.15
C LYS A 597 -24.24 -6.54 -43.93
#